data_AF-A0A9D8DZF6-F1
#
_entry.id   AF-A0A9D8DZF6-F1
#
_cell.length_a   1.000
_cell.length_b   1.000
_cell.length_c   1.000
_cell.angle_alpha   90.00
_cell.angle_beta   90.00
_cell.angle_gamma   90.00
#
_symmetry.space_group_name_H-M   'P 1'
#
loop_
_entity.id
_entity.type
_entity.pdbx_description
1 polymer ?
#
loop_
_entity_poly.entity_id
_entity_poly.type
_entity_poly.pdbx_seq_one_letter_code
_entity_poly.pdbx_strand_id
1 'polypeptide(L)'
;MVGVTVLTIAGFHAVLAQNQVHLEDLRARTARAETRYEMLRLEHGRLTSPARITTRAAELGLGTSGVAAVAVPLAGEVPRRGESSVMVGGWAEVKRHLDAAP
;
A
#
# COMPACT_ATOMS: atom_id res chain seq x y z
N MET A 1 -11.59 41.86 39.02
CA MET A 1 -10.61 40.79 38.70
C MET A 1 -11.26 39.41 38.59
N VAL A 2 -12.00 38.90 39.59
CA VAL A 2 -12.61 37.55 39.58
C VAL A 2 -13.52 37.26 38.36
N GLY A 3 -14.33 38.24 37.93
CA GLY A 3 -15.21 38.06 36.78
C GLY A 3 -14.46 37.83 35.46
N VAL A 4 -13.29 38.45 35.28
CA VAL A 4 -12.45 38.26 34.09
C VAL A 4 -11.88 36.84 34.09
N THR A 5 -11.40 36.34 35.24
CA THR A 5 -10.84 34.99 35.35
C THR A 5 -11.88 33.91 35.02
N VAL A 6 -13.10 34.04 35.53
CA VAL A 6 -14.19 33.09 35.24
C VAL A 6 -14.55 33.12 33.76
N LEU A 7 -14.61 34.31 33.15
CA LEU A 7 -14.92 34.45 31.73
C LEU A 7 -13.85 33.79 30.84
N THR A 8 -12.57 33.96 31.17
CA THR A 8 -11.45 33.35 30.43
C THR A 8 -11.49 31.82 30.52
N ILE A 9 -11.76 31.26 31.71
CA ILE A 9 -11.87 29.81 31.91
C ILE A 9 -13.03 29.24 31.11
N ALA A 10 -14.21 29.88 31.17
CA ALA A 10 -15.38 29.45 30.42
C ALA A 10 -15.15 29.49 28.89
N GLY A 11 -14.50 30.55 28.38
CA GLY A 11 -14.14 30.66 26.96
C GLY A 11 -13.15 29.57 26.51
N PHE A 12 -12.16 29.26 27.35
CA PHE A 12 -11.20 28.18 27.06
C PHE A 12 -11.89 26.81 26.98
N HIS A 13 -12.80 26.52 27.90
CA HIS A 13 -13.60 25.29 27.86
C HIS A 13 -14.51 25.19 26.63
N ALA A 14 -15.10 26.32 26.19
CA ALA A 14 -15.92 26.35 24.99
C ALA A 14 -15.12 26.00 23.72
N VAL A 15 -13.90 26.57 23.57
CA VAL A 15 -13.01 26.27 22.44
C VAL A 15 -12.53 24.81 22.48
N LEU A 16 -12.20 24.29 23.66
CA LEU A 16 -11.84 22.88 23.84
C LEU A 16 -12.97 21.94 23.43
N ALA A 17 -14.21 22.23 23.82
CA ALA A 17 -15.37 21.43 23.46
C ALA A 17 -15.63 21.45 21.94
N GLN A 18 -15.45 22.60 21.29
CA GLN A 18 -15.57 22.71 19.83
C GLN A 18 -14.51 21.88 19.11
N ASN A 19 -13.26 21.89 19.60
CA ASN A 19 -12.17 21.11 19.03
C ASN A 19 -12.40 19.59 19.18
N GLN A 20 -13.04 19.15 20.27
CA GLN A 20 -13.38 17.73 20.44
C GLN A 20 -14.38 17.23 19.39
N VAL A 21 -15.39 18.03 19.06
CA VAL A 21 -16.38 17.69 18.01
C VAL A 21 -15.70 17.60 16.64
N HIS A 22 -14.80 18.54 16.34
CA HIS A 22 -14.08 18.53 15.06
C HIS A 22 -13.15 17.31 14.93
N LEU A 23 -12.41 16.97 15.99
CA LEU A 23 -11.56 15.78 16.01
C LEU A 23 -12.36 14.49 15.83
N GLU A 24 -13.55 14.41 16.42
CA GLU A 24 -14.41 13.24 16.27
C GLU A 24 -14.92 13.08 14.83
N ASP A 25 -15.32 14.17 14.17
CA ASP A 25 -15.70 14.13 12.75
C ASP A 25 -14.52 13.71 11.86
N LEU A 26 -13.31 14.23 12.11
CA LEU A 26 -12.11 13.77 11.38
C LEU A 26 -11.85 12.28 11.58
N ARG A 27 -11.90 11.79 12.82
CA ARG A 27 -11.74 10.35 13.12
C ARG A 27 -12.77 9.50 12.40
N ALA A 28 -14.03 9.92 12.43
CA ALA A 28 -15.12 9.21 11.75
C ALA A 28 -14.89 9.16 10.23
N ARG A 29 -14.39 10.24 9.62
CA ARG A 29 -14.05 10.28 8.19
C ARG A 29 -12.89 9.34 7.87
N THR A 30 -11.83 9.36 8.67
CA THR A 30 -10.66 8.48 8.50
C THR A 30 -11.05 7.01 8.62
N ALA A 31 -11.81 6.63 9.65
CA ALA A 31 -12.26 5.26 9.84
C ALA A 31 -13.11 4.74 8.65
N ARG A 32 -13.97 5.58 8.06
CA ARG A 32 -14.74 5.23 6.85
C ARG A 32 -13.84 5.05 5.63
N ALA A 33 -12.83 5.89 5.47
CA ALA A 33 -11.88 5.80 4.37
C ALA A 33 -11.01 4.54 4.46
N GLU A 34 -10.49 4.23 5.65
CA GLU A 34 -9.72 3.02 5.93
C GLU A 34 -10.54 1.75 5.65
N THR A 35 -11.79 1.71 6.14
CA THR A 35 -12.70 0.60 5.87
C THR A 35 -12.89 0.38 4.37
N ARG A 36 -13.09 1.46 3.60
CA ARG A 36 -13.24 1.39 2.14
C ARG A 36 -11.98 0.88 1.46
N TYR A 37 -10.81 1.37 1.89
CA TYR A 37 -9.53 0.92 1.37
C TYR A 37 -9.30 -0.57 1.62
N GLU A 38 -9.57 -1.06 2.83
CA GLU A 38 -9.39 -2.48 3.15
C GLU A 38 -10.32 -3.38 2.33
N MET A 39 -11.57 -2.96 2.11
CA MET A 39 -12.47 -3.70 1.21
C MET A 39 -11.93 -3.78 -0.22
N LEU A 40 -11.50 -2.65 -0.78
CA LEU A 40 -10.92 -2.59 -2.13
C LEU A 40 -9.63 -3.41 -2.23
N ARG A 41 -8.79 -3.39 -1.19
CA ARG A 41 -7.55 -4.18 -1.14
C ARG A 41 -7.85 -5.68 -1.15
N LEU A 42 -8.85 -6.13 -0.39
CA LEU A 42 -9.29 -7.51 -0.39
C LEU A 42 -9.91 -7.93 -1.72
N GLU A 43 -10.74 -7.07 -2.32
CA GLU A 43 -11.33 -7.31 -3.63
C GLU A 43 -10.26 -7.41 -4.73
N HIS A 44 -9.33 -6.45 -4.76
CA HIS A 44 -8.19 -6.47 -5.66
C HIS A 44 -7.38 -7.75 -5.47
N GLY A 45 -7.04 -8.12 -4.23
CA GLY A 45 -6.34 -9.37 -3.93
C GLY A 45 -7.07 -10.62 -4.46
N ARG A 46 -8.40 -10.65 -4.38
CA ARG A 46 -9.20 -11.75 -4.96
C ARG A 46 -9.18 -11.75 -6.49
N LEU A 47 -9.27 -10.58 -7.12
CA LEU A 47 -9.25 -10.44 -8.58
C LEU A 47 -7.88 -10.76 -9.17
N THR A 48 -6.80 -10.34 -8.51
CA THR A 48 -5.42 -10.60 -8.95
C THR A 48 -4.87 -11.94 -8.49
N SER A 49 -5.62 -12.71 -7.70
CA SER A 49 -5.15 -14.00 -7.19
C SER A 49 -4.95 -14.99 -8.34
N PRO A 50 -3.72 -15.50 -8.54
CA PRO A 50 -3.45 -16.55 -9.53
C PRO A 50 -4.31 -17.81 -9.30
N ALA A 51 -4.73 -18.05 -8.05
CA ALA A 51 -5.58 -19.18 -7.70
C ALA A 51 -6.90 -19.18 -8.48
N ARG A 52 -7.47 -18.00 -8.77
CA ARG A 52 -8.71 -17.91 -9.55
C ARG A 52 -8.53 -18.41 -10.98
N ILE A 53 -7.37 -18.12 -11.58
CA ILE A 53 -7.01 -18.58 -12.92
C ILE A 53 -6.80 -20.10 -12.90
N THR A 54 -6.05 -20.63 -11.92
CA THR A 54 -5.80 -22.07 -11.83
C THR A 54 -7.06 -22.88 -11.54
N THR A 55 -7.95 -22.37 -10.66
CA THR A 55 -9.24 -23.01 -10.38
C THR A 55 -10.13 -23.01 -11.62
N ARG A 56 -10.25 -21.87 -12.31
CA ARG A 56 -11.05 -21.79 -13.54
C ARG A 56 -10.47 -22.64 -14.68
N ALA A 57 -9.14 -22.72 -14.77
CA ALA A 57 -8.48 -23.60 -15.72
C ALA A 57 -8.76 -25.07 -15.41
N ALA A 58 -8.70 -25.48 -14.14
CA ALA A 58 -9.06 -26.84 -13.72
C ALA A 58 -10.53 -27.20 -14.05
N GLU A 59 -11.48 -26.29 -13.82
CA GLU A 59 -12.89 -26.47 -14.21
C GLU A 59 -13.08 -26.65 -15.72
N LEU A 60 -12.24 -26.01 -16.54
CA LEU A 60 -12.25 -26.13 -17.99
C LEU A 60 -11.47 -27.36 -18.49
N GLY A 61 -10.99 -28.22 -17.59
CA GLY A 61 -10.13 -29.35 -17.93
C GLY A 61 -8.71 -28.94 -18.37
N LEU A 62 -8.39 -27.65 -18.29
CA LEU A 62 -7.07 -27.07 -18.51
C LEU A 62 -6.24 -27.19 -17.21
N GLY A 63 -6.15 -28.40 -16.66
CA GLY A 63 -5.21 -28.67 -15.58
C GLY A 63 -3.77 -28.47 -16.07
N THR A 64 -2.89 -27.99 -15.20
CA THR A 64 -1.44 -27.90 -15.47
C THR A 64 -0.91 -29.29 -15.80
N SER A 65 -0.90 -29.66 -17.08
CA SER A 65 0.04 -30.68 -17.56
C SER A 65 1.40 -30.16 -17.15
N GLY A 66 2.14 -30.95 -16.35
CA GLY A 66 3.39 -30.54 -15.73
C GLY A 66 4.46 -30.20 -16.76
N VAL A 67 4.35 -29.04 -17.39
CA VAL A 67 5.42 -28.43 -18.15
C VAL A 67 6.43 -28.03 -17.09
N ALA A 68 7.38 -28.94 -16.87
CA ALA A 68 8.55 -28.68 -16.05
C ALA A 68 9.07 -27.30 -16.43
N ALA A 69 9.22 -26.43 -15.43
CA ALA A 69 9.79 -25.11 -15.64
C ALA A 69 11.12 -25.30 -16.38
N VAL A 70 11.15 -24.88 -17.65
CA VAL A 70 12.38 -24.90 -18.43
C VAL A 70 13.32 -23.94 -17.73
N ALA A 71 14.37 -24.47 -17.13
CA ALA A 71 15.41 -23.67 -16.50
C ALA A 71 16.05 -22.81 -17.61
N VAL A 72 15.67 -21.53 -17.67
CA VAL A 72 16.37 -20.55 -18.47
C VAL A 72 17.73 -20.37 -17.80
N PRO A 73 18.86 -20.65 -18.48
CA PRO A 73 20.17 -20.44 -17.88
C PRO A 73 20.39 -18.94 -17.71
N LEU A 74 20.12 -18.46 -16.50
CA LEU A 74 20.54 -17.14 -16.06
C LEU A 74 22.04 -17.23 -15.77
N ALA A 75 22.86 -16.55 -16.56
CA ALA A 75 24.26 -16.36 -16.24
C ALA A 75 24.37 -15.40 -15.05
N GLY A 76 24.43 -15.94 -13.83
CA GLY A 76 24.59 -15.17 -12.60
C GLY A 76 24.06 -15.91 -11.38
N GLU A 77 24.66 -15.63 -10.23
CA GLU A 77 24.24 -16.20 -8.95
C GLU A 77 22.84 -15.71 -8.56
N VAL A 78 21.93 -16.64 -8.24
CA VAL A 78 20.55 -16.31 -7.84
C VAL A 78 20.59 -15.66 -6.45
N PRO A 79 20.17 -14.38 -6.31
CA PRO A 79 20.25 -13.70 -5.02
C PRO A 79 19.30 -14.37 -4.01
N ARG A 80 19.79 -14.63 -2.80
CA ARG A 80 18.98 -15.24 -1.73
C ARG A 80 17.94 -14.24 -1.27
N ARG A 81 16.71 -14.72 -1.01
CA ARG A 81 15.60 -13.91 -0.48
C ARG A 81 16.06 -13.24 0.83
N GLY A 82 16.25 -11.92 0.80
CA GLY A 82 16.73 -11.10 1.93
C GLY A 82 17.96 -10.25 1.59
N GLU A 83 18.67 -10.57 0.52
CA GLU A 83 19.73 -9.71 0.00
C GLU A 83 19.10 -8.68 -0.95
N SER A 84 19.17 -7.41 -0.55
CA SER A 84 18.84 -6.30 -1.42
C SER A 84 19.79 -6.37 -2.62
N SER A 85 19.21 -6.44 -3.82
CA SER A 85 19.96 -6.41 -5.08
C SER A 85 20.90 -5.19 -5.08
N VAL A 86 22.19 -5.42 -4.87
CA VAL A 86 23.26 -4.40 -4.98
C VAL A 86 23.53 -4.06 -6.45
N MET A 87 22.82 -4.66 -7.39
CA MET A 87 22.99 -4.47 -8.84
C MET A 87 21.89 -3.58 -9.43
N VAL A 88 21.62 -2.44 -8.79
CA VAL A 88 21.17 -1.26 -9.54
C VAL A 88 22.35 -0.31 -9.50
N GLY A 89 23.14 -0.31 -10.57
CA GLY A 89 24.22 0.66 -10.76
C GLY A 89 23.73 2.04 -10.36
N GLY A 90 24.50 2.72 -9.52
CA GLY A 90 24.11 3.97 -8.90
C GLY A 90 23.55 4.95 -9.93
N TRP A 91 22.64 5.82 -9.51
CA TRP A 91 21.89 6.79 -10.33
C TRP A 91 22.66 7.45 -11.50
N ALA A 92 23.97 7.64 -11.37
CA ALA A 92 24.85 8.11 -12.45
C ALA A 92 24.90 7.20 -13.71
N GLU A 93 24.78 5.88 -13.54
CA GLU A 93 24.74 4.88 -14.62
C GLU A 93 23.43 4.98 -15.40
N VAL A 94 22.31 5.08 -14.69
CA VAL A 94 20.96 5.19 -15.25
C VAL A 94 20.82 6.50 -16.02
N LYS A 95 21.30 7.61 -15.45
CA LYS A 95 21.21 8.92 -16.11
C LYS A 95 21.96 8.96 -17.45
N ARG A 96 23.13 8.33 -17.52
CA ARG A 96 23.93 8.25 -18.76
C ARG A 96 23.19 7.59 -19.91
N HIS A 97 22.35 6.59 -19.62
CA HIS A 97 21.55 5.90 -20.63
C HIS A 97 20.31 6.70 -21.05
N LEU A 98 19.77 7.52 -20.16
CA LEU A 98 18.65 8.42 -20.47
C LEU A 98 19.09 9.61 -21.33
N ASP A 99 20.26 10.18 -21.06
CA ASP A 99 20.82 11.29 -21.84
C ASP A 99 21.31 10.83 -23.23
N ALA A 100 21.47 9.53 -23.45
CA ALA A 100 21.89 8.94 -24.72
C ALA A 100 20.72 8.44 -25.61
N ALA A 101 19.48 8.49 -25.12
CA ALA A 101 18.30 8.20 -25.92
C ALA A 101 17.85 9.48 -26.66
N PRO A 102 17.58 9.43 -27.98
CA PRO A 102 17.16 10.59 -28.76
C PRO A 102 15.76 11.10 -28.38
#